data_AF-A0A8S3J3L9-F1
#
_entry.id   AF-A0A8S3J3L9-F1
#
_cell.length_a   1.000
_cell.length_b   1.000
_cell.length_c   1.000
_cell.angle_alpha   90.00
_cell.angle_beta   90.00
_cell.angle_gamma   90.00
#
_symmetry.space_group_name_H-M   'P 1'
#
loop_
_entity.id
_entity.type
_entity.pdbx_description
1 polymer ?
#
loop_
_entity_poly.entity_id
_entity_poly.type
_entity_poly.pdbx_seq_one_letter_code
_entity_poly.pdbx_strand_id
1 'polypeptide(L)'
;HYGVLLLYGQHLAINHLVGTNQIRIRIGSDLLDQSTTDFTTQYVQQGTRLNLHCWHTDNRFSKFAFKMGHYKQAELEKYRNDTTAQAYAMRMALESKYMTLEQMASLVQNISTSS
;
A
#
# COMPACT_ATOMS: atom_id res chain seq x y z
N HIS A 1 -28.43 9.76 3.41
CA HIS A 1 -28.27 10.00 4.87
C HIS A 1 -27.97 8.75 5.68
N TYR A 2 -28.70 7.63 5.52
CA TYR A 2 -28.46 6.41 6.31
C TYR A 2 -27.05 5.84 6.23
N GLY A 3 -26.41 5.85 5.06
CA GLY A 3 -25.02 5.37 4.93
C GLY A 3 -24.02 6.21 5.75
N VAL A 4 -24.22 7.52 5.81
CA VAL A 4 -23.37 8.43 6.61
C VAL A 4 -23.59 8.21 8.11
N LEU A 5 -24.85 8.04 8.54
CA LEU A 5 -25.16 7.70 9.93
C LEU A 5 -24.61 6.34 10.34
N LEU A 6 -24.69 5.34 9.45
CA LEU A 6 -24.09 4.02 9.68
C LEU A 6 -22.58 4.13 9.85
N LEU A 7 -21.90 4.91 9.00
CA LEU A 7 -20.46 5.14 9.08
C LEU A 7 -20.04 5.76 10.42
N TYR A 8 -20.74 6.82 10.85
CA TYR A 8 -20.46 7.46 12.15
C TYR A 8 -20.80 6.55 13.33
N GLY A 9 -21.91 5.81 13.26
CA GLY A 9 -22.31 4.85 14.29
C GLY A 9 -21.29 3.73 14.46
N GLN A 10 -20.76 3.20 13.36
CA GLN A 10 -19.67 2.21 13.37
C GLN A 10 -18.39 2.76 14.00
N HIS A 11 -18.04 4.01 13.69
CA HIS A 11 -16.85 4.65 14.24
C HIS A 11 -16.94 4.84 15.77
N LEU A 12 -18.11 5.25 16.27
CA LEU A 12 -18.39 5.35 17.71
C LEU A 12 -18.36 3.97 18.40
N ALA A 13 -18.98 2.96 17.79
CA ALA A 13 -19.02 1.60 18.34
C ALA A 13 -17.62 0.98 18.43
N ILE A 14 -16.78 1.13 17.39
CA ILE A 14 -15.40 0.65 17.41
C ILE A 14 -14.63 1.34 18.54
N ASN A 15 -14.66 2.68 18.62
CA ASN A 15 -13.92 3.41 19.64
C ASN A 15 -14.37 3.07 21.07
N HIS A 16 -15.65 2.73 21.27
CA HIS A 16 -16.18 2.32 22.57
C HIS A 16 -15.78 0.89 22.96
N LEU A 17 -15.59 0.00 21.97
CA LEU A 17 -15.34 -1.42 22.19
C LEU A 17 -13.86 -1.80 22.11
N VAL A 18 -13.02 -0.99 21.44
CA VAL A 18 -11.56 -1.15 21.41
C VAL A 18 -11.01 -1.06 22.85
N GLY A 19 -10.24 -2.07 23.25
CA GLY A 19 -9.66 -2.16 24.60
C GLY A 19 -10.58 -2.80 25.65
N THR A 20 -11.81 -3.18 25.28
CA THR A 20 -12.70 -3.96 26.15
C THR A 20 -12.54 -5.46 25.91
N ASN A 21 -13.02 -6.29 26.84
CA ASN A 21 -13.08 -7.75 26.64
C ASN A 21 -14.19 -8.19 25.67
N GLN A 22 -15.05 -7.27 25.21
CA GLN A 22 -16.18 -7.59 24.33
C GLN A 22 -15.74 -7.78 22.88
N ILE A 23 -14.70 -7.08 22.44
CA ILE A 23 -14.06 -7.30 21.14
C ILE A 23 -12.53 -7.29 21.31
N ARG A 24 -11.88 -8.39 20.96
CA ARG A 24 -10.40 -8.47 20.95
C ARG A 24 -9.84 -7.83 19.68
N ILE A 25 -9.86 -6.51 19.61
CA ILE A 25 -9.19 -5.75 18.54
C ILE A 25 -7.75 -5.49 18.97
N ARG A 26 -6.78 -6.07 18.24
CA ARG A 26 -5.36 -5.68 18.35
C ARG A 26 -5.08 -4.63 17.29
N ILE A 27 -4.68 -3.43 17.70
CA ILE A 27 -4.17 -2.42 16.75
C ILE A 27 -2.77 -2.89 16.33
N GLY A 28 -2.65 -3.37 15.09
CA GLY A 28 -1.35 -3.60 14.46
C GLY A 28 -0.87 -2.30 13.86
N SER A 29 0.03 -1.58 14.56
CA SER A 29 0.63 -0.35 14.04
C SER A 29 1.40 -0.58 12.74
N ASP A 30 1.85 -1.82 12.52
CA ASP A 30 2.50 -2.34 11.32
C ASP A 30 1.54 -2.63 10.16
N LEU A 31 0.23 -2.66 10.41
CA LEU A 31 -0.82 -2.92 9.40
C LEU A 31 -1.59 -1.66 8.99
N LEU A 32 -1.18 -0.49 9.49
CA LEU A 32 -1.79 0.78 9.12
C LEU A 32 -1.38 1.20 7.72
N ASP A 33 -2.33 1.82 7.01
CA ASP A 33 -2.14 2.44 5.71
C ASP A 33 -0.97 3.45 5.74
N GLN A 34 0.02 3.22 4.89
CA GLN A 34 1.19 4.09 4.70
C GLN A 34 0.92 5.04 3.54
N SER A 35 1.07 6.33 3.79
CA SER A 35 0.84 7.37 2.79
C SER A 35 1.92 7.36 1.70
N THR A 36 1.53 7.34 0.43
CA THR A 36 2.47 7.49 -0.70
C THR A 36 2.87 8.93 -0.98
N THR A 37 2.43 9.89 -0.15
CA THR A 37 2.82 11.31 -0.25
C THR A 37 3.71 11.74 0.89
N ASP A 38 3.91 10.88 1.88
CA ASP A 38 4.81 11.15 2.98
C ASP A 38 6.25 10.89 2.52
N PHE A 39 7.12 11.85 2.81
CA PHE A 39 8.55 11.78 2.53
C PHE A 39 9.35 11.29 3.75
N THR A 40 8.70 11.11 4.90
CA THR A 40 9.35 10.59 6.09
C THR A 40 9.73 9.12 5.90
N THR A 41 10.97 8.84 6.27
CA THR A 41 11.65 7.57 5.99
C THR A 41 11.18 6.50 6.97
N GLN A 42 10.07 5.84 6.67
CA GLN A 42 9.52 4.86 7.60
C GLN A 42 9.05 3.56 6.93
N TYR A 43 9.85 2.51 7.19
CA TYR A 43 9.42 1.13 7.41
C TYR A 43 9.08 0.20 6.24
N VAL A 44 9.64 0.36 5.04
CA VAL A 44 9.73 -0.81 4.14
C VAL A 44 10.92 -1.67 4.58
N GLN A 45 10.82 -2.29 5.77
CA GLN A 45 11.72 -3.39 6.13
C GLN A 45 11.33 -4.62 5.31
N GLN A 46 12.32 -5.43 4.96
CA GLN A 46 12.11 -6.65 4.20
C GLN A 46 11.23 -7.60 5.03
N GLY A 47 10.05 -7.95 4.50
CA GLY A 47 9.07 -8.82 5.18
C GLY A 47 7.89 -8.09 5.83
N THR A 48 7.84 -6.76 5.81
CA THR A 48 6.67 -6.01 6.31
C THR A 48 5.51 -6.07 5.31
N ARG A 49 4.30 -6.37 5.81
CA ARG A 49 3.07 -6.27 5.00
C ARG A 49 2.64 -4.80 4.94
N LEU A 50 2.79 -4.19 3.78
CA LEU A 50 2.54 -2.77 3.58
C LEU A 50 1.17 -2.54 2.95
N ASN A 51 0.29 -1.80 3.62
CA ASN A 51 -0.91 -1.24 3.02
C ASN A 51 -0.59 0.16 2.50
N LEU A 52 -0.82 0.43 1.22
CA LEU A 52 -0.45 1.69 0.58
C LEU A 52 -1.67 2.59 0.37
N HIS A 53 -1.64 3.79 0.95
CA HIS A 53 -2.63 4.82 0.68
C HIS A 53 -2.17 5.74 -0.45
N CYS A 54 -2.78 5.56 -1.63
CA CYS A 54 -2.45 6.31 -2.84
C CYS A 54 -3.35 7.54 -3.00
N TRP A 55 -2.88 8.69 -2.51
CA TRP A 55 -3.57 9.97 -2.65
C TRP A 55 -3.67 10.45 -4.11
N HIS A 56 -4.59 11.38 -4.36
CA HIS A 56 -4.74 12.08 -5.63
C HIS A 56 -3.64 13.15 -5.80
N THR A 57 -2.40 12.73 -6.03
CA THR A 57 -1.28 13.65 -6.28
C THR A 57 -0.55 13.31 -7.57
N ASP A 58 0.31 14.22 -8.00
CA ASP A 58 1.28 14.08 -9.09
C ASP A 58 2.73 13.89 -8.59
N ASN A 59 2.96 13.87 -7.28
CA ASN A 59 4.29 13.74 -6.69
C ASN A 59 4.81 12.31 -6.73
N ARG A 60 5.92 12.09 -7.47
CA ARG A 60 6.67 10.84 -7.74
C ARG A 60 5.83 9.62 -8.14
N PHE A 61 4.97 9.11 -7.26
CA PHE A 61 3.98 8.06 -7.56
C PHE A 61 2.56 8.62 -7.52
N SER A 62 1.89 8.55 -8.67
CA SER A 62 0.48 8.85 -8.92
C SER A 62 -0.25 7.67 -9.57
N LYS A 63 -1.36 7.22 -8.97
CA LYS A 63 -2.22 6.19 -9.58
C LYS A 63 -2.77 6.60 -10.94
N PHE A 64 -2.97 7.91 -11.17
CA PHE A 64 -3.44 8.43 -12.44
C PHE A 64 -2.33 8.40 -13.49
N ALA A 65 -1.12 8.84 -13.14
CA ALA A 65 0.03 8.77 -14.04
C ALA A 65 0.35 7.31 -14.42
N PHE A 66 0.21 6.37 -13.48
CA PHE A 66 0.32 4.95 -13.76
C PHE A 66 -0.72 4.49 -14.79
N LYS A 67 -2.01 4.78 -14.54
CA LYS A 67 -3.11 4.41 -15.43
C LYS A 67 -2.96 5.01 -16.84
N MET A 68 -2.42 6.22 -16.94
CA MET A 68 -2.16 6.91 -18.21
C MET A 68 -0.86 6.44 -18.89
N GLY A 69 -0.09 5.56 -18.25
CA GLY A 69 1.16 5.03 -18.80
C GLY A 69 2.29 6.07 -18.86
N HIS A 70 2.29 7.06 -17.97
CA HIS A 70 3.26 8.16 -17.97
C HIS A 70 4.64 7.77 -17.41
N TYR A 71 4.80 6.59 -16.80
CA TYR A 71 6.10 6.11 -16.29
C TYR A 71 6.99 5.47 -17.37
N LYS A 72 6.84 5.85 -18.64
CA LYS A 72 7.63 5.26 -19.73
C LYS A 72 9.13 5.55 -19.64
N GLN A 73 9.49 6.67 -19.04
CA GLN A 73 10.86 7.20 -18.97
C GLN A 73 11.49 7.06 -17.58
N ALA A 74 10.77 6.52 -16.60
CA ALA A 74 11.27 6.36 -15.24
C ALA A 74 12.15 5.09 -15.12
N GLU A 75 13.34 5.25 -14.56
CA GLU A 75 14.32 4.18 -14.39
C GLU A 75 14.18 3.54 -13.00
N LEU A 76 13.95 2.22 -12.96
CA LEU A 76 13.75 1.45 -11.73
C LEU A 76 14.92 1.64 -10.74
N GLU A 77 16.14 1.67 -11.24
CA GLU A 77 17.38 1.76 -10.45
C GLU A 77 17.46 3.02 -9.58
N LYS A 78 16.83 4.13 -10.01
CA LYS A 78 16.79 5.38 -9.23
C LYS A 78 16.09 5.22 -7.89
N TYR A 79 15.24 4.21 -7.75
CA TYR A 79 14.42 3.99 -6.56
C TYR A 79 14.89 2.79 -5.73
N ARG A 80 15.95 2.06 -6.14
CA ARG A 80 16.36 0.80 -5.48
C ARG A 80 16.67 0.99 -3.99
N ASN A 81 17.33 2.08 -3.62
CA ASN A 81 17.77 2.35 -2.24
C ASN A 81 16.81 3.24 -1.45
N ASP A 82 15.71 3.71 -2.06
CA ASP A 82 14.73 4.55 -1.40
C ASP A 82 13.72 3.66 -0.64
N THR A 83 13.69 3.78 0.69
CA THR A 83 12.88 2.96 1.60
C THR A 83 11.52 3.58 1.92
N THR A 84 11.15 4.68 1.25
CA THR A 84 9.84 5.30 1.41
C THR A 84 8.74 4.44 0.79
N ALA A 85 7.53 4.52 1.35
CA ALA A 85 6.34 3.90 0.78
C ALA A 85 6.08 4.36 -0.67
N GLN A 86 6.40 5.62 -0.96
CA GLN A 86 6.30 6.21 -2.30
C GLN A 86 7.25 5.54 -3.31
N ALA A 87 8.52 5.33 -2.94
CA ALA A 87 9.48 4.65 -3.81
C ALA A 87 9.12 3.17 -3.99
N TYR A 88 8.63 2.51 -2.95
CA TYR A 88 8.13 1.15 -3.05
C TYR A 88 6.95 1.05 -4.04
N ALA A 89 5.96 1.94 -3.94
CA ALA A 89 4.85 2.01 -4.90
C ALA A 89 5.34 2.25 -6.34
N MET A 90 6.31 3.14 -6.53
CA MET A 90 6.93 3.40 -7.82
C MET A 90 7.65 2.17 -8.39
N ARG A 91 8.43 1.46 -7.56
CA ARG A 91 9.10 0.22 -7.98
C ARG A 91 8.11 -0.83 -8.43
N MET A 92 7.06 -1.08 -7.65
CA MET A 92 6.02 -2.04 -8.03
C MET A 92 5.33 -1.66 -9.34
N ALA A 93 5.03 -0.37 -9.54
CA ALA A 93 4.45 0.12 -10.77
C ALA A 93 5.38 -0.10 -11.98
N LEU A 94 6.67 0.18 -11.84
CA LEU A 94 7.67 -0.07 -12.88
C LEU A 94 7.84 -1.57 -13.14
N GLU A 95 8.01 -2.39 -12.11
CA GLU A 95 8.14 -3.85 -12.21
C GLU A 95 6.93 -4.45 -12.93
N SER A 96 5.70 -4.05 -12.59
CA SER A 96 4.48 -4.55 -13.25
C SER A 96 4.45 -4.28 -14.75
N LYS A 97 5.15 -3.26 -15.23
CA LYS A 97 5.23 -2.91 -16.66
C LYS A 97 6.27 -3.77 -17.39
N TYR A 98 7.35 -4.15 -16.71
CA TYR A 98 8.43 -4.95 -17.29
C TYR A 98 8.23 -6.45 -17.09
N MET A 99 7.29 -6.85 -16.22
CA MET A 99 6.98 -8.24 -15.94
C MET A 99 6.11 -8.85 -17.05
N THR A 100 6.58 -9.93 -17.65
CA THR A 100 5.76 -10.71 -18.59
C THR A 100 4.68 -11.49 -17.86
N LEU A 101 3.64 -11.90 -18.59
CA LEU A 101 2.58 -12.76 -18.03
C LEU A 101 3.15 -14.06 -17.43
N GLU A 102 4.16 -14.65 -18.07
CA GLU A 102 4.85 -15.86 -17.58
C GLU A 102 5.61 -15.61 -16.27
N GLN A 103 6.32 -14.49 -16.18
CA GLN A 103 7.01 -14.08 -14.96
C GLN A 103 6.03 -13.82 -13.82
N MET A 104 4.90 -13.16 -14.11
CA MET A 104 3.86 -12.90 -13.12
C MET A 104 3.20 -14.19 -12.62
N ALA A 105 2.86 -15.12 -13.53
CA ALA A 105 2.27 -16.41 -13.17
C ALA A 105 3.19 -17.23 -12.26
N SER A 106 4.49 -17.24 -12.57
CA SER A 106 5.52 -17.93 -11.77
C SER A 106 5.65 -17.33 -10.36
N LEU A 107 5.58 -16.00 -10.24
CA LEU A 107 5.63 -15.28 -8.97
C LEU A 107 4.44 -15.63 -8.05
N VAL A 108 3.23 -15.67 -8.61
CA VAL A 108 2.01 -16.03 -7.87
C VAL A 108 2.06 -17.47 -7.35
N GLN A 109 2.56 -18.41 -8.18
CA GLN A 109 2.73 -19.80 -7.74
C GLN A 109 3.71 -19.94 -6.57
N ASN A 110 4.84 -19.22 -6.61
CA ASN A 110 5.84 -19.27 -5.55
C ASN A 110 5.35 -18.67 -4.21
N ILE A 111 4.49 -17.65 -4.25
CA ILE A 111 3.86 -17.10 -3.03
C ILE A 111 2.89 -18.11 -2.41
N SER A 112 2.18 -18.86 -3.26
CA SER A 112 1.18 -19.86 -2.85
C SER A 112 1.82 -21.09 -2.18
N THR A 113 3.05 -21.43 -2.55
CA THR A 113 3.79 -22.58 -2.00
C THR A 113 4.65 -22.24 -0.78
N SER A 114 4.86 -20.96 -0.50
CA SER A 114 5.66 -20.46 0.63
C SER A 114 4.82 -20.05 1.85
N SER A 115 3.49 -20.23 1.78
CA SER A 115 2.50 -19.92 2.83
C SER A 115 2.04 -21.18 3.53
#